data_AF-A0AAQ3N347-F1
#
_entry.id   AF-A0AAQ3N347-F1
#
_cell.length_a   1.000
_cell.length_b   1.000
_cell.length_c   1.000
_cell.angle_alpha   90.00
_cell.angle_beta   90.00
_cell.angle_gamma   90.00
#
_symmetry.space_group_name_H-M   'P 1'
#
loop_
_entity.id
_entity.type
_entity.pdbx_description
1 polymer ?
#
loop_
_entity_poly.entity_id
_entity_poly.type
_entity_poly.pdbx_seq_one_letter_code
_entity_poly.pdbx_strand_id
1 'polypeptide(L)'
;MRPVLYITEPENWSPNALYQATRIFASNFGAKKAERFYKLVLLPRVREDIRKNKRLHFALYQTLKKALYKPAAFFKGILFPLCEVTPEIHRELEHSRNRGEKEEDLMSIYILYIFHLLTHTCLS
;
A
#
# COMPACT_ATOMS: atom_id res chain seq x y z
N MET A 1 -22.46 -7.58 -8.46
CA MET A 1 -22.50 -6.13 -8.76
C MET A 1 -21.13 -5.73 -9.32
N ARG A 2 -21.04 -5.44 -10.63
CA ARG A 2 -19.82 -4.94 -11.28
C ARG A 2 -19.42 -3.63 -10.58
N PRO A 3 -18.20 -3.51 -10.03
CA PRO A 3 -17.87 -2.31 -9.27
C PRO A 3 -17.64 -1.15 -10.25
N VAL A 4 -18.36 -0.05 -10.04
CA VAL A 4 -18.26 1.25 -10.73
C VAL A 4 -16.80 1.73 -10.96
N LEU A 5 -15.85 1.22 -10.18
CA LEU A 5 -14.42 1.49 -10.28
C LEU A 5 -13.77 1.15 -11.64
N TYR A 6 -14.30 0.21 -12.42
CA TYR A 6 -13.74 -0.08 -13.76
C TYR A 6 -14.14 0.95 -14.82
N ILE A 7 -15.13 1.79 -14.54
CA ILE A 7 -15.56 2.87 -15.45
C ILE A 7 -14.53 4.00 -15.43
N THR A 8 -13.73 4.10 -14.36
CA THR A 8 -12.77 5.20 -14.16
C THR A 8 -11.35 4.90 -14.64
N GLU A 9 -11.11 3.76 -15.31
CA GLU A 9 -9.78 3.34 -15.84
C GLU A 9 -8.62 3.59 -14.85
N PRO A 10 -8.65 2.95 -13.66
CA PRO A 10 -7.68 3.21 -12.60
C PRO A 10 -6.22 2.94 -13.00
N GLU A 11 -5.99 2.15 -14.04
CA GLU A 11 -4.68 1.92 -14.68
C GLU A 11 -4.04 3.21 -15.22
N ASN A 12 -4.84 4.16 -15.69
CA ASN A 12 -4.38 5.40 -16.32
C ASN A 12 -4.23 6.56 -15.33
N TRP A 13 -4.54 6.35 -14.05
CA TRP A 13 -4.47 7.42 -13.05
C TRP A 13 -3.04 7.92 -12.81
N SER A 14 -2.88 9.22 -12.58
CA SER A 14 -1.59 9.75 -12.10
C SER A 14 -1.30 9.28 -10.67
N PRO A 15 -0.02 9.22 -10.25
CA PRO A 15 0.33 8.88 -8.87
C PRO A 15 -0.39 9.74 -7.81
N ASN A 16 -0.61 11.02 -8.12
CA ASN A 16 -1.34 11.95 -7.24
C ASN A 16 -2.84 11.64 -7.18
N ALA A 17 -3.47 11.28 -8.31
CA ALA A 17 -4.87 10.85 -8.33
C ALA A 17 -5.07 9.58 -7.50
N LEU A 18 -4.12 8.64 -7.59
CA LEU A 18 -4.14 7.42 -6.78
C LEU A 18 -4.02 7.71 -5.28
N TYR A 19 -3.19 8.66 -4.88
CA TYR A 19 -3.08 9.13 -3.50
C TYR A 19 -4.41 9.69 -2.99
N GLN A 20 -5.07 10.56 -3.77
CA GLN A 20 -6.35 11.14 -3.39
C GLN A 20 -7.45 10.08 -3.26
N ALA A 21 -7.54 9.16 -4.21
CA ALA A 21 -8.48 8.05 -4.14
C ALA A 21 -8.23 7.21 -2.88
N THR A 22 -6.99 6.82 -2.63
CA THR A 22 -6.62 6.02 -1.46
C THR A 22 -6.98 6.71 -0.15
N ARG A 23 -6.78 8.04 -0.06
CA ARG A 23 -7.20 8.83 1.09
C ARG A 23 -8.71 8.74 1.34
N ILE A 24 -9.51 8.84 0.30
CA ILE A 24 -10.98 8.71 0.40
C ILE A 24 -11.36 7.28 0.82
N PHE A 25 -10.75 6.24 0.22
CA PHE A 25 -11.01 4.83 0.56
C PHE A 25 -10.59 4.47 1.99
N ALA A 26 -9.46 5.00 2.46
CA ALA A 26 -8.98 4.79 3.81
C ALA A 26 -9.86 5.50 4.86
N SER A 27 -10.35 6.70 4.58
CA SER A 27 -11.12 7.48 5.57
C SER A 27 -12.63 7.20 5.54
N ASN A 28 -13.25 7.05 4.36
CA ASN A 28 -14.71 7.10 4.22
C ASN A 28 -15.37 5.75 3.93
N PHE A 29 -14.62 4.75 3.46
CA PHE A 29 -15.19 3.46 3.05
C PHE A 29 -14.93 2.34 4.06
N GLY A 30 -15.82 1.33 4.09
CA GLY A 30 -15.67 0.16 4.94
C GLY A 30 -14.48 -0.74 4.54
N ALA A 31 -13.95 -1.52 5.50
CA ALA A 31 -12.75 -2.34 5.33
C ALA A 31 -12.79 -3.28 4.11
N LYS A 32 -13.93 -3.94 3.84
CA LYS A 32 -14.08 -4.82 2.67
C LYS A 32 -13.93 -4.09 1.32
N LYS A 33 -14.44 -2.85 1.22
CA LYS A 33 -14.33 -2.05 -0.02
C LYS A 33 -12.90 -1.53 -0.21
N ALA A 34 -12.27 -1.05 0.87
CA ALA A 34 -10.89 -0.62 0.85
C ALA A 34 -9.93 -1.78 0.53
N GLU A 35 -10.12 -2.96 1.12
CA GLU A 35 -9.32 -4.15 0.82
C GLU A 35 -9.37 -4.49 -0.68
N ARG A 36 -10.58 -4.49 -1.26
CA ARG A 36 -10.75 -4.77 -2.69
C ARG A 36 -10.09 -3.72 -3.57
N PHE A 37 -10.18 -2.44 -3.21
CA PHE A 37 -9.48 -1.36 -3.90
C PHE A 37 -7.96 -1.55 -3.82
N TYR A 38 -7.44 -1.91 -2.64
CA TYR A 38 -6.01 -2.16 -2.45
C TYR A 38 -5.51 -3.32 -3.31
N LYS A 39 -6.24 -4.45 -3.34
CA LYS A 39 -5.87 -5.63 -4.14
C LYS A 39 -5.90 -5.36 -5.64
N LEU A 40 -6.95 -4.69 -6.13
CA LEU A 40 -7.22 -4.61 -7.56
C LEU A 40 -6.62 -3.37 -8.24
N VAL A 41 -6.29 -2.32 -7.48
CA VAL A 41 -5.80 -1.05 -8.04
C VAL A 41 -4.43 -0.67 -7.48
N LEU A 42 -4.32 -0.56 -6.16
CA LEU A 42 -3.10 -0.04 -5.53
C LEU A 42 -1.92 -1.01 -5.68
N LEU A 43 -2.14 -2.29 -5.37
CA LEU A 43 -1.12 -3.34 -5.44
C LEU A 43 -0.51 -3.50 -6.85
N PRO A 44 -1.29 -3.72 -7.93
CA PRO A 44 -0.71 -3.87 -9.27
C PRO A 44 0.03 -2.62 -9.71
N ARG A 45 -0.45 -1.42 -9.35
CA ARG A 45 0.23 -0.16 -9.68
C ARG A 45 1.58 -0.02 -8.99
N VAL A 46 1.67 -0.34 -7.70
CA VAL A 46 2.93 -0.31 -6.94
C VAL A 46 3.91 -1.34 -7.49
N ARG A 47 3.46 -2.56 -7.79
CA ARG A 47 4.30 -3.61 -8.39
C ARG A 47 4.89 -3.17 -9.72
N GLU A 48 4.07 -2.56 -10.58
CA GLU A 48 4.50 -2.11 -11.89
C GLU A 48 5.50 -0.94 -11.83
N ASP A 49 5.31 0.00 -10.90
CA ASP A 49 6.24 1.11 -10.69
C ASP A 49 7.60 0.62 -10.21
N ILE A 50 7.62 -0.29 -9.23
CA ILE A 50 8.87 -0.91 -8.74
C ILE A 50 9.56 -1.70 -9.86
N ARG A 51 8.80 -2.47 -10.66
CA ARG A 51 9.35 -3.25 -11.77
C ARG A 51 9.99 -2.36 -12.84
N LYS A 52 9.37 -1.22 -13.17
CA LYS A 52 9.86 -0.29 -14.19
C LYS A 52 11.01 0.59 -13.71
N ASN A 53 10.82 1.23 -12.56
CA ASN A 53 11.71 2.28 -12.09
C ASN A 53 12.78 1.76 -11.12
N LYS A 54 12.67 0.50 -10.67
CA LYS A 54 13.48 -0.12 -9.60
C LYS A 54 13.45 0.65 -8.27
N ARG A 55 12.61 1.67 -8.17
CA ARG A 55 12.45 2.55 -7.01
C ARG A 55 11.02 3.07 -6.96
N LEU A 56 10.43 3.12 -5.78
CA LEU A 56 9.04 3.54 -5.64
C LEU A 56 8.89 5.07 -5.74
N HIS A 57 8.02 5.52 -6.65
CA HIS A 57 7.66 6.93 -6.80
C HIS A 57 7.14 7.52 -5.47
N PHE A 58 7.51 8.76 -5.18
CA PHE A 58 7.21 9.43 -3.91
C PHE A 58 5.70 9.46 -3.57
N ALA A 59 4.86 9.87 -4.52
CA ALA A 59 3.40 9.88 -4.31
C ALA A 59 2.80 8.48 -4.07
N LEU A 60 3.38 7.41 -4.66
CA LEU A 60 2.92 6.03 -4.42
C LEU A 60 3.34 5.57 -3.02
N TYR A 61 4.51 5.96 -2.56
CA TYR A 61 4.93 5.73 -1.18
C TYR A 61 4.00 6.43 -0.17
N GLN A 62 3.66 7.70 -0.40
CA GLN A 62 2.66 8.41 0.41
C GLN A 62 1.28 7.74 0.35
N THR A 63 0.92 7.19 -0.80
CA THR A 63 -0.32 6.42 -1.00
C THR A 63 -0.35 5.17 -0.12
N LEU A 64 0.74 4.40 -0.11
CA LEU A 64 0.87 3.24 0.76
C LEU A 64 0.79 3.62 2.24
N LYS A 65 1.47 4.69 2.65
CA LYS A 65 1.37 5.21 4.02
C LYS A 65 -0.06 5.58 4.39
N LYS A 66 -0.81 6.20 3.48
CA LYS A 66 -2.22 6.53 3.75
C LYS A 66 -3.10 5.28 3.82
N ALA A 67 -2.80 4.24 3.04
CA ALA A 67 -3.54 2.98 3.09
C ALA A 67 -3.42 2.29 4.47
N LEU A 68 -2.30 2.50 5.19
CA LEU A 68 -2.06 1.99 6.55
C LEU A 68 -3.08 2.46 7.58
N TYR A 69 -3.76 3.58 7.35
CA TYR A 69 -4.81 4.10 8.25
C TYR A 69 -6.01 3.14 8.35
N LYS A 70 -6.08 2.12 7.47
CA LYS A 70 -7.05 1.03 7.56
C LYS A 70 -6.32 -0.32 7.60
N PRO A 71 -5.78 -0.73 8.77
CA PRO A 71 -4.85 -1.85 8.89
C PRO A 71 -5.43 -3.17 8.37
N ALA A 72 -6.66 -3.53 8.75
CA ALA A 72 -7.28 -4.79 8.31
C ALA A 72 -7.39 -4.91 6.78
N ALA A 73 -7.66 -3.80 6.09
CA ALA A 73 -7.71 -3.76 4.63
C ALA A 73 -6.30 -3.80 4.02
N PHE A 74 -5.34 -3.09 4.62
CA PHE A 74 -3.95 -3.06 4.18
C PHE A 74 -3.28 -4.44 4.29
N PHE A 75 -3.43 -5.12 5.44
CA PHE A 75 -2.82 -6.43 5.65
C PHE A 75 -3.31 -7.46 4.63
N LYS A 76 -4.64 -7.57 4.48
CA LYS A 76 -5.24 -8.52 3.54
C LYS A 76 -5.04 -8.12 2.09
N GLY A 77 -5.00 -6.82 1.80
CA GLY A 77 -5.03 -6.29 0.45
C GLY A 77 -3.68 -5.98 -0.17
N ILE A 78 -2.68 -5.70 0.67
CA ILE A 78 -1.32 -5.35 0.27
C ILE A 78 -0.33 -6.32 0.91
N LEU A 79 -0.29 -6.42 2.24
CA LEU A 79 0.82 -7.11 2.91
C LEU A 79 0.89 -8.62 2.63
N PHE A 80 -0.17 -9.37 2.92
CA PHE A 80 -0.13 -10.83 2.70
C PHE A 80 0.11 -11.19 1.22
N PRO A 81 -0.56 -10.55 0.24
CA PRO A 81 -0.25 -10.78 -1.17
C PRO A 81 1.17 -10.35 -1.59
N LEU A 82 1.86 -9.50 -0.82
CA LEU A 82 3.25 -9.12 -1.09
C LEU A 82 4.25 -10.10 -0.47
N CYS A 83 4.02 -10.54 0.77
CA CYS A 83 4.85 -11.52 1.47
C CYS A 83 4.90 -12.87 0.75
N GLU A 84 3.79 -13.28 0.12
CA GLU A 84 3.72 -14.52 -0.64
C GLU A 84 4.48 -14.45 -1.98
N VAL A 85 4.77 -13.26 -2.51
CA VAL A 85 5.06 -13.12 -3.95
C VAL A 85 6.42 -12.51 -4.28
N THR A 86 7.07 -11.66 -3.45
CA THR A 86 8.42 -11.14 -3.86
C THR A 86 9.20 -10.39 -2.76
N PRO A 87 10.46 -10.78 -2.43
CA PRO A 87 11.33 -10.08 -1.48
C PRO A 87 11.86 -8.71 -1.98
N GLU A 88 11.77 -8.42 -3.27
CA GLU A 88 12.20 -7.14 -3.89
C GLU A 88 11.38 -5.95 -3.39
N ILE A 89 10.07 -6.13 -3.24
CA ILE A 89 9.16 -5.05 -2.83
C ILE A 89 9.35 -4.75 -1.35
N HIS A 90 9.57 -5.78 -0.53
CA HIS A 90 9.89 -5.63 0.88
C HIS A 90 11.15 -4.77 1.08
N ARG A 91 12.23 -5.08 0.34
CA ARG A 91 13.47 -4.28 0.37
C ARG A 91 13.24 -2.83 -0.03
N GLU A 92 12.45 -2.59 -1.07
CA GLU A 92 12.20 -1.23 -1.56
C GLU A 92 11.32 -0.40 -0.60
N LEU A 93 10.37 -1.03 0.09
CA LEU A 93 9.59 -0.38 1.15
C LEU A 93 10.49 0.03 2.32
N GLU A 94 11.40 -0.84 2.73
CA GLU A 94 12.39 -0.55 3.78
C GLU A 94 13.35 0.58 3.35
N HIS A 95 13.85 0.57 2.12
CA HIS A 95 14.70 1.65 1.60
C HIS A 95 13.94 2.97 1.46
N SER A 96 12.66 2.92 1.10
CA SER A 96 11.79 4.10 0.99
C SER A 96 11.51 4.75 2.36
N ARG A 97 11.52 3.98 3.46
CA ARG A 97 11.39 4.50 4.84
C ARG A 97 12.54 5.44 5.22
N ASN A 98 13.74 5.18 4.69
CA ASN A 98 14.94 5.96 5.02
C ASN A 98 15.00 7.35 4.35
N ARG A 99 13.94 7.79 3.63
CA ARG A 99 13.88 9.11 2.98
C ARG A 99 13.62 10.30 3.94
N GLY A 100 13.64 10.08 5.27
CA GLY A 100 13.74 11.17 6.25
C GLY A 100 12.46 11.94 6.54
N GLU A 101 11.29 11.30 6.45
CA GLU A 101 10.03 11.92 6.88
C GLU A 101 9.79 11.68 8.38
N LYS A 102 9.44 12.73 9.14
CA LYS A 102 9.07 12.63 10.56
C LYS A 102 7.84 11.74 10.70
N GLU A 103 7.97 10.68 11.49
CA GLU A 103 6.94 9.69 11.78
C GLU A 103 5.95 10.27 12.81
N GLU A 104 5.07 11.19 12.39
CA GLU A 104 4.13 11.86 13.30
C GLU A 104 2.83 11.07 13.56
N ASP A 105 2.58 9.98 12.82
CA ASP A 105 1.39 9.16 13.00
C ASP A 105 1.69 7.90 13.82
N LEU A 106 1.17 7.83 15.05
CA LEU A 106 1.24 6.65 15.95
C LEU A 106 0.84 5.33 15.27
N MET A 107 -0.02 5.41 14.25
CA MET A 107 -0.47 4.28 13.44
C MET A 107 0.66 3.67 12.58
N SER A 108 1.60 4.48 12.09
CA SER A 108 2.76 4.00 11.32
C SER A 108 3.74 3.24 12.19
N ILE A 109 3.98 3.70 13.43
CA ILE A 109 4.83 3.01 14.41
C ILE A 109 4.24 1.65 14.79
N TYR A 110 2.93 1.59 15.07
CA TYR A 110 2.27 0.33 15.43
C TYR A 110 2.30 -0.68 14.27
N ILE A 111 2.15 -0.21 13.03
CA ILE A 111 2.20 -1.12 11.88
C ILE A 111 3.65 -1.53 11.56
N LEU A 112 4.64 -0.65 11.69
CA LEU A 112 6.05 -1.03 11.60
C LEU A 112 6.43 -2.06 12.66
N TYR A 113 5.92 -1.93 13.89
CA TYR A 113 6.09 -2.92 14.95
C TYR A 113 5.48 -4.27 14.57
N ILE A 114 4.24 -4.28 14.04
CA ILE A 114 3.60 -5.50 13.55
C ILE A 114 4.38 -6.08 12.35
N PHE A 115 4.88 -5.24 11.44
CA PHE A 115 5.66 -5.67 10.29
C PHE A 115 6.96 -6.33 10.72
N HIS A 116 7.68 -5.71 11.65
CA HIS A 116 8.88 -6.26 12.26
C HIS A 116 8.59 -7.60 12.96
N LEU A 117 7.51 -7.67 13.74
CA LEU A 117 7.09 -8.90 14.41
C LEU A 117 6.70 -10.00 13.40
N LEU A 118 6.03 -9.66 12.30
CA LEU A 118 5.69 -10.60 11.23
C LEU A 118 6.92 -11.08 10.47
N THR A 119 7.90 -10.20 10.19
CA THR A 119 9.16 -10.60 9.56
C THR A 119 9.99 -11.51 10.46
N HIS A 120 9.94 -11.32 11.79
CA HIS A 120 10.64 -12.18 12.74
C HIS A 120 9.94 -13.52 12.98
N THR A 121 8.61 -13.60 12.81
CA THR A 121 7.84 -14.83 13.02
C THR A 121 7.62 -15.66 11.75
N CYS A 122 7.69 -15.08 10.54
CA CYS A 122 7.59 -15.81 9.27
C CYS A 122 8.92 -16.30 8.68
N LEU A 123 10.08 -15.90 9.23
CA LEU A 123 11.41 -16.29 8.74
C LEU A 123 12.19 -17.21 9.70
N SER A 124 11.53 -17.80 10.71
CA SER A 124 12.08 -18.85 11.59
C SER A 124 11.36 -20.17 11.40
#